data_AF-A0A2Y9BEX7-F1
#
_entry.id   AF-A0A2Y9BEX7-F1
#
_cell.length_a   1.000
_cell.length_b   1.000
_cell.length_c   1.000
_cell.angle_alpha   90.00
_cell.angle_beta   90.00
_cell.angle_gamma   90.00
#
_symmetry.space_group_name_H-M   'P 1'
#
loop_
_entity.id
_entity.type
_entity.pdbx_description
1 polymer ?
#
loop_
_entity_poly.entity_id
_entity_poly.type
_entity_poly.pdbx_seq_one_letter_code
_entity_poly.pdbx_strand_id
1 'polypeptide(L)'
;MQLVDAREEFETCCQVLTAAGISEKIVKAGGKALEKEIPATLEKKFKRYVSAKAYLAFVIKYRNYKYIVSTQNAAKPMVATDINDFDAHENLLNTPYATYDISKGVAGEQPHDPEDLITKITKCSLGDKGKDLWLDALDTFFCGNQELMDYVQETVGLAAVGKVYQEALIIAYGEGRNGKSTFWNTIARVLGNYSGTMSADTLTAGCRRNVMPEIAELKGKRLVIVAELEEGTHLSTSVLKKLCSTDMIHAEKKYKQPHAFKPTHTVVLYTNHLPKVGASDDGTWRRLLQICRLKNFRLMK
;
A
#
# COMPACT_ATOMS: atom_id res chain seq x y z
N MET A 1 -2.51 7.65 -25.73
CA MET A 1 -2.37 6.47 -26.61
C MET A 1 -3.66 6.29 -27.40
N GLN A 2 -4.74 5.71 -26.88
CA GLN A 2 -5.96 5.39 -27.67
C GLN A 2 -6.53 6.47 -28.64
N LEU A 3 -6.53 7.77 -28.29
CA LEU A 3 -6.99 8.80 -29.25
C LEU A 3 -6.01 8.97 -30.43
N VAL A 4 -4.72 8.94 -30.14
CA VAL A 4 -3.66 9.10 -31.14
C VAL A 4 -3.76 7.94 -32.11
N ASP A 5 -3.78 6.71 -31.57
CA ASP A 5 -3.92 5.47 -32.35
C ASP A 5 -5.18 5.51 -33.24
N ALA A 6 -6.34 5.89 -32.68
CA ALA A 6 -7.59 5.98 -33.43
C ALA A 6 -7.58 7.06 -34.53
N ARG A 7 -6.89 8.19 -34.29
CA ARG A 7 -6.73 9.25 -35.30
C ARG A 7 -5.81 8.80 -36.41
N GLU A 8 -4.65 8.25 -36.07
CA GLU A 8 -3.67 7.76 -37.03
C GLU A 8 -4.25 6.64 -37.90
N GLU A 9 -4.98 5.70 -37.32
CA GLU A 9 -5.64 4.63 -38.07
C GLU A 9 -6.69 5.18 -39.04
N PHE A 10 -7.51 6.14 -38.59
CA PHE A 10 -8.51 6.79 -39.45
C PHE A 10 -7.84 7.58 -40.58
N GLU A 11 -6.79 8.34 -40.27
CA GLU A 11 -6.06 9.17 -41.22
C GLU A 11 -5.31 8.32 -42.26
N THR A 12 -4.72 7.20 -41.84
CA THR A 12 -4.14 6.19 -42.73
C THR A 12 -5.18 5.61 -43.68
N CYS A 13 -6.37 5.27 -43.16
CA CYS A 13 -7.46 4.77 -44.01
C CYS A 13 -7.95 5.83 -45.00
N CYS A 14 -7.98 7.11 -44.59
CA CYS A 14 -8.31 8.21 -45.49
C CYS A 14 -7.28 8.33 -46.62
N GLN A 15 -5.99 8.33 -46.28
CA GLN A 15 -4.90 8.42 -47.25
C GLN A 15 -4.93 7.27 -48.27
N VAL A 16 -5.22 6.04 -47.84
CA VAL A 16 -5.32 4.87 -48.72
C VAL A 16 -6.47 4.99 -49.73
N LEU A 17 -7.59 5.60 -49.34
CA LEU A 17 -8.73 5.83 -50.23
C LEU A 17 -8.48 7.02 -51.17
N THR A 18 -7.85 8.09 -50.68
CA THR A 18 -7.45 9.23 -51.51
C THR A 18 -6.40 8.84 -52.56
N ALA A 19 -5.40 8.03 -52.18
CA ALA A 19 -4.39 7.50 -53.09
C ALA A 19 -4.97 6.55 -54.16
N ALA A 20 -6.16 5.99 -53.92
CA ALA A 20 -6.89 5.17 -54.89
C ALA A 20 -7.77 5.98 -55.85
N GLY A 21 -7.72 7.32 -55.79
CA GLY A 21 -8.38 8.23 -56.73
C GLY A 21 -9.69 8.84 -56.24
N ILE A 22 -10.11 8.61 -54.99
CA ILE A 22 -11.34 9.21 -54.42
C ILE A 22 -11.01 10.60 -53.88
N SER A 23 -11.91 11.58 -54.08
CA SER A 23 -11.72 12.93 -53.56
C SER A 23 -11.58 12.96 -52.04
N GLU A 24 -10.54 13.63 -51.53
CA GLU A 24 -10.30 13.78 -50.08
C GLU A 24 -11.51 14.39 -49.33
N LYS A 25 -12.23 15.32 -49.99
CA LYS A 25 -13.44 15.95 -49.43
C LYS A 25 -14.55 14.91 -49.19
N ILE A 26 -14.70 13.96 -50.10
CA ILE A 26 -15.69 12.88 -50.04
C ILE A 26 -15.27 11.83 -49.01
N VAL A 27 -13.98 11.48 -48.98
CA VAL A 27 -13.40 10.55 -47.99
C VAL A 27 -13.53 11.09 -46.56
N LYS A 28 -13.27 12.37 -46.31
CA LYS A 28 -13.41 12.99 -44.97
C LYS A 28 -14.87 13.14 -44.55
N ALA A 29 -15.77 13.52 -45.46
CA ALA A 29 -17.20 13.57 -45.17
C ALA A 29 -17.79 12.17 -44.89
N GLY A 30 -17.42 11.19 -45.71
CA GLY A 30 -17.91 9.81 -45.68
C GLY A 30 -19.42 9.67 -45.93
N GLY A 31 -20.01 8.56 -45.47
CA GLY A 31 -21.44 8.28 -45.61
C GLY A 31 -21.84 7.82 -47.02
N LYS A 32 -23.13 7.98 -47.37
CA LYS A 32 -23.71 7.45 -48.62
C LYS A 32 -23.06 7.98 -49.90
N ALA A 33 -22.44 9.16 -49.87
CA ALA A 33 -21.73 9.71 -51.03
C ALA A 33 -20.44 8.92 -51.32
N LEU A 34 -19.69 8.59 -50.28
CA LEU A 34 -18.48 7.76 -50.37
C LEU A 34 -18.82 6.32 -50.78
N GLU A 35 -19.90 5.74 -50.25
CA GLU A 35 -20.35 4.38 -50.60
C GLU A 35 -20.65 4.21 -52.10
N LYS A 36 -21.14 5.26 -52.77
CA LYS A 36 -21.49 5.22 -54.20
C LYS A 36 -20.27 5.30 -55.13
N GLU A 37 -19.18 5.91 -54.68
CA GLU A 37 -17.97 6.13 -55.48
C GLU A 37 -16.93 5.01 -55.31
N ILE A 38 -17.23 3.99 -54.50
CA ILE A 38 -16.27 2.94 -54.18
C ILE A 38 -16.39 1.78 -55.18
N PRO A 39 -15.32 1.50 -55.95
CA PRO A 39 -15.28 0.33 -56.81
C PRO A 39 -15.19 -0.96 -56.00
N ALA A 40 -15.64 -2.08 -56.59
CA ALA A 40 -15.56 -3.41 -55.97
C ALA A 40 -14.12 -3.79 -55.54
N THR A 41 -13.10 -3.29 -56.24
CA THR A 41 -11.68 -3.53 -55.93
C THR A 41 -11.22 -2.87 -54.61
N LEU A 42 -11.93 -1.85 -54.13
CA LEU A 42 -11.61 -1.11 -52.90
C LEU A 42 -12.49 -1.50 -51.70
N GLU A 43 -13.40 -2.47 -51.86
CA GLU A 43 -14.38 -2.84 -50.82
C GLU A 43 -13.71 -3.20 -49.47
N LYS A 44 -12.61 -3.96 -49.50
CA LYS A 44 -11.85 -4.32 -48.29
C LYS A 44 -11.23 -3.10 -47.59
N LYS A 45 -10.72 -2.14 -48.36
CA LYS A 45 -10.16 -0.87 -47.84
C LYS A 45 -11.26 0.01 -47.26
N PHE A 46 -12.42 0.04 -47.90
CA PHE A 46 -13.59 0.75 -47.40
C PHE A 46 -14.11 0.19 -46.08
N LYS A 47 -14.24 -1.14 -45.95
CA LYS A 47 -14.61 -1.79 -44.68
C LYS A 47 -13.69 -1.37 -43.53
N ARG A 48 -12.38 -1.31 -43.78
CA ARG A 48 -11.38 -0.84 -42.81
C ARG A 48 -11.53 0.66 -42.47
N TYR A 49 -11.83 1.50 -43.46
CA TYR A 49 -12.16 2.91 -43.21
C TYR A 49 -13.40 3.05 -42.32
N VAL A 50 -14.46 2.28 -42.58
CA VAL A 50 -15.70 2.32 -41.79
C VAL A 50 -15.44 1.90 -40.34
N SER A 51 -14.65 0.83 -40.13
CA SER A 51 -14.27 0.39 -38.78
C SER A 51 -13.41 1.43 -38.07
N ALA A 52 -12.42 2.03 -38.75
CA ALA A 52 -11.57 3.07 -38.17
C ALA A 52 -12.36 4.34 -37.80
N LYS A 53 -13.31 4.76 -38.66
CA LYS A 53 -14.20 5.88 -38.39
C LYS A 53 -15.10 5.60 -37.18
N ALA A 54 -15.66 4.40 -37.09
CA ALA A 54 -16.48 3.97 -35.96
C ALA A 54 -15.66 3.92 -34.67
N TYR A 55 -14.43 3.41 -34.73
CA TYR A 55 -13.50 3.37 -33.59
C TYR A 55 -13.14 4.79 -33.11
N LEU A 56 -12.78 5.70 -34.02
CA LEU A 56 -12.51 7.10 -33.67
C LEU A 56 -13.72 7.79 -33.04
N ALA A 57 -14.92 7.58 -33.60
CA ALA A 57 -16.16 8.11 -33.04
C ALA A 57 -16.45 7.54 -31.64
N PHE A 58 -16.22 6.25 -31.43
CA PHE A 58 -16.33 5.59 -30.13
C PHE A 58 -15.36 6.21 -29.12
N VAL A 59 -14.07 6.33 -29.47
CA VAL A 59 -13.04 6.90 -28.59
C VAL A 59 -13.37 8.35 -28.21
N ILE A 60 -13.82 9.16 -29.16
CA ILE A 60 -14.24 10.55 -28.88
C ILE A 60 -15.45 10.57 -27.94
N LYS A 61 -16.45 9.72 -28.18
CA LYS A 61 -17.68 9.63 -27.38
C LYS A 61 -17.37 9.24 -25.94
N TYR A 62 -16.62 8.16 -25.72
CA TYR A 62 -16.38 7.61 -24.38
C TYR A 62 -15.35 8.36 -23.55
N ARG A 63 -14.63 9.32 -24.14
CA ARG A 63 -13.74 10.24 -23.42
C ARG A 63 -14.45 11.45 -22.81
N ASN A 64 -15.72 11.67 -23.14
CA ASN A 64 -16.53 12.68 -22.46
C ASN A 64 -16.84 12.22 -21.02
N TYR A 65 -16.74 13.15 -20.06
CA TYR A 65 -16.99 12.92 -18.64
C TYR A 65 -18.25 12.09 -18.35
N LYS A 66 -19.36 12.37 -19.04
CA LYS A 66 -20.62 11.62 -18.87
C LYS A 66 -20.44 10.12 -19.10
N TYR A 67 -19.71 9.74 -20.15
CA TYR A 67 -19.52 8.34 -20.49
C TYR A 67 -18.46 7.68 -19.60
N ILE A 68 -17.43 8.41 -19.18
CA ILE A 68 -16.46 7.93 -18.17
C ILE A 68 -17.19 7.55 -16.89
N VAL A 69 -18.06 8.43 -16.37
CA VAL A 69 -18.88 8.15 -15.18
C VAL A 69 -19.84 6.97 -15.42
N SER A 70 -20.45 6.89 -16.61
CA SER A 70 -21.36 5.78 -16.94
C SER A 70 -20.63 4.43 -16.95
N THR A 71 -19.45 4.38 -17.56
CA THR A 71 -18.58 3.19 -17.58
C THR A 71 -18.12 2.83 -16.18
N GLN A 72 -17.72 3.81 -15.37
CA GLN A 72 -17.34 3.58 -13.97
C GLN A 72 -18.50 2.96 -13.17
N ASN A 73 -19.72 3.49 -13.32
CA ASN A 73 -20.91 2.97 -12.64
C ASN A 73 -21.28 1.55 -13.09
N ALA A 74 -21.14 1.24 -14.37
CA ALA A 74 -21.39 -0.10 -14.91
C ALA A 74 -20.31 -1.11 -14.45
N ALA A 75 -19.04 -0.69 -14.39
CA ALA A 75 -17.94 -1.54 -13.96
C ALA A 75 -17.93 -1.78 -12.44
N LYS A 76 -18.35 -0.80 -11.64
CA LYS A 76 -18.31 -0.87 -10.17
C LYS A 76 -18.84 -2.18 -9.57
N PRO A 77 -20.05 -2.69 -9.92
CA PRO A 77 -20.53 -3.97 -9.39
C PRO A 77 -19.77 -5.20 -9.92
N MET A 78 -19.11 -5.09 -11.08
CA MET A 78 -18.36 -6.19 -11.69
C MET A 78 -17.01 -6.44 -11.01
N VAL A 79 -16.47 -5.41 -10.36
CA VAL A 79 -15.18 -5.45 -9.63
C VAL A 79 -15.37 -5.17 -8.13
N ALA A 80 -16.61 -5.20 -7.66
CA ALA A 80 -16.92 -5.00 -6.24
C ALA A 80 -16.57 -6.28 -5.48
N THR A 81 -15.64 -6.15 -4.54
CA THR A 81 -15.19 -7.20 -3.63
C THR A 81 -15.26 -6.68 -2.20
N ASP A 82 -15.39 -7.58 -1.21
CA ASP A 82 -15.36 -7.17 0.19
C ASP A 82 -14.00 -6.51 0.49
N ILE A 83 -14.04 -5.44 1.27
CA ILE A 83 -12.80 -4.76 1.62
C ILE A 83 -11.86 -5.70 2.35
N ASN A 84 -12.37 -6.65 3.14
CA ASN A 84 -11.57 -7.58 3.95
C ASN A 84 -10.87 -8.67 3.15
N ASP A 85 -11.26 -8.90 1.89
CA ASP A 85 -10.54 -9.83 1.01
C ASP A 85 -9.19 -9.22 0.59
N PHE A 86 -9.10 -7.89 0.52
CA PHE A 86 -7.85 -7.20 0.24
C PHE A 86 -6.86 -7.27 1.41
N ASP A 87 -5.63 -7.69 1.10
CA ASP A 87 -4.53 -7.90 2.03
C ASP A 87 -4.82 -8.96 3.13
N ALA A 88 -5.69 -9.94 2.84
CA ALA A 88 -6.11 -10.97 3.80
C ALA A 88 -5.05 -12.06 4.06
N HIS A 89 -4.14 -12.28 3.10
CA HIS A 89 -3.14 -13.34 3.19
C HIS A 89 -2.01 -12.99 4.17
N GLU A 90 -2.05 -13.60 5.35
CA GLU A 90 -1.12 -13.35 6.47
C GLU A 90 0.36 -13.57 6.07
N ASN A 91 0.64 -14.63 5.31
CA ASN A 91 2.01 -15.06 4.98
C ASN A 91 2.54 -14.54 3.64
N LEU A 92 1.70 -13.94 2.80
CA LEU A 92 2.13 -13.47 1.48
C LEU A 92 2.68 -12.04 1.57
N LEU A 93 3.98 -11.86 1.34
CA LEU A 93 4.64 -10.56 1.30
C LEU A 93 4.90 -10.17 -0.17
N ASN A 94 4.16 -9.18 -0.66
CA ASN A 94 4.31 -8.69 -2.03
C ASN A 94 5.50 -7.73 -2.15
N THR A 95 6.36 -7.96 -3.14
CA THR A 95 7.55 -7.15 -3.43
C THR A 95 7.57 -6.71 -4.90
N PRO A 96 8.41 -5.75 -5.32
CA PRO A 96 8.45 -5.32 -6.73
C PRO A 96 8.75 -6.40 -7.79
N TYR A 97 9.41 -7.49 -7.41
CA TYR A 97 9.79 -8.59 -8.31
C TYR A 97 8.81 -9.77 -8.28
N ALA A 98 8.37 -10.16 -7.09
CA ALA A 98 7.55 -11.33 -6.86
C ALA A 98 6.81 -11.23 -5.51
N THR A 99 5.81 -12.08 -5.32
CA THR A 99 5.18 -12.30 -4.01
C THR A 99 5.92 -13.45 -3.32
N TYR A 100 6.14 -13.34 -2.01
CA TYR A 100 6.84 -14.37 -1.23
C TYR A 100 5.95 -14.92 -0.13
N ASP A 101 5.78 -16.24 -0.07
CA ASP A 101 5.24 -16.92 1.11
C ASP A 101 6.33 -17.01 2.18
N ILE A 102 6.26 -16.11 3.17
CA ILE A 102 7.27 -15.97 4.21
C ILE A 102 7.39 -17.21 5.10
N SER A 103 6.37 -18.09 5.13
CA SER A 103 6.46 -19.35 5.87
C SER A 103 7.45 -20.35 5.27
N LYS A 104 7.77 -20.18 3.98
CA LYS A 104 8.75 -20.98 3.23
C LYS A 104 10.09 -20.26 3.05
N GLY A 105 10.22 -19.05 3.60
CA GLY A 105 11.38 -18.19 3.41
C GLY A 105 11.58 -17.81 1.93
N VAL A 106 12.83 -17.72 1.48
CA VAL A 106 13.18 -17.31 0.11
C VAL A 106 12.66 -18.29 -0.95
N ALA A 107 12.50 -19.57 -0.60
CA ALA A 107 11.95 -20.59 -1.49
C ALA A 107 10.44 -20.44 -1.73
N GLY A 108 9.76 -19.54 -1.00
CA GLY A 108 8.34 -19.23 -1.17
C GLY A 108 8.03 -18.24 -2.29
N GLU A 109 8.98 -17.97 -3.20
CA GLU A 109 8.78 -17.06 -4.34
C GLU A 109 7.67 -17.56 -5.27
N GLN A 110 6.75 -16.68 -5.63
CA GLN A 110 5.69 -16.92 -6.60
C GLN A 110 5.43 -15.68 -7.46
N PRO A 111 5.01 -15.84 -8.74
CA PRO A 111 4.64 -14.72 -9.58
C PRO A 111 3.47 -13.94 -8.97
N HIS A 112 3.36 -12.66 -9.32
CA HIS A 112 2.22 -11.86 -8.90
C HIS A 112 0.91 -12.42 -9.46
N ASP A 113 -0.06 -12.63 -8.57
CA ASP A 113 -1.42 -13.02 -8.93
C ASP A 113 -2.41 -11.91 -8.49
N PRO A 114 -3.16 -11.29 -9.41
CA PRO A 114 -4.23 -10.36 -9.05
C PRO A 114 -5.31 -10.97 -8.14
N GLU A 115 -5.49 -12.29 -8.20
CA GLU A 115 -6.46 -13.02 -7.36
C GLU A 115 -6.03 -13.09 -5.88
N ASP A 116 -4.74 -12.84 -5.57
CA ASP A 116 -4.28 -12.71 -4.18
C ASP A 116 -4.82 -11.44 -3.49
N LEU A 117 -5.38 -10.48 -4.26
CA LEU A 117 -5.96 -9.22 -3.78
C LEU A 117 -5.00 -8.42 -2.87
N ILE A 118 -3.70 -8.52 -3.09
CA ILE A 118 -2.68 -7.80 -2.32
C ILE A 118 -2.52 -6.39 -2.89
N THR A 119 -2.84 -5.38 -2.07
CA THR A 119 -2.73 -3.96 -2.42
C THR A 119 -1.48 -3.30 -1.87
N LYS A 120 -0.81 -3.96 -0.91
CA LYS A 120 0.44 -3.49 -0.31
C LYS A 120 1.64 -4.06 -1.07
N ILE A 121 2.76 -3.35 -0.99
CA ILE A 121 4.03 -3.77 -1.58
C ILE A 121 5.19 -3.22 -0.75
N THR A 122 6.26 -4.00 -0.64
CA THR A 122 7.53 -3.53 -0.07
C THR A 122 8.20 -2.51 -1.00
N LYS A 123 9.16 -1.76 -0.47
CA LYS A 123 9.91 -0.78 -1.29
C LYS A 123 10.94 -1.43 -2.20
N CYS A 124 11.45 -2.60 -1.80
CA CYS A 124 12.47 -3.35 -2.50
C CYS A 124 12.19 -4.85 -2.39
N SER A 125 12.65 -5.60 -3.39
CA SER A 125 12.67 -7.06 -3.34
C SER A 125 13.87 -7.57 -2.54
N LEU A 126 13.82 -8.85 -2.20
CA LEU A 126 14.89 -9.51 -1.48
C LEU A 126 16.21 -9.42 -2.27
N GLY A 127 17.32 -9.26 -1.55
CA GLY A 127 18.65 -9.23 -2.14
C GLY A 127 19.71 -8.78 -1.13
N ASP A 128 20.98 -8.94 -1.49
CA ASP A 128 22.10 -8.63 -0.59
C ASP A 128 22.61 -7.18 -0.70
N LYS A 129 21.98 -6.35 -1.54
CA LYS A 129 22.44 -4.97 -1.75
C LYS A 129 22.33 -4.16 -0.46
N GLY A 130 23.48 -3.74 0.08
CA GLY A 130 23.57 -2.99 1.33
C GLY A 130 23.52 -3.85 2.59
N LYS A 131 23.62 -5.17 2.46
CA LYS A 131 23.65 -6.12 3.58
C LYS A 131 24.79 -5.84 4.57
N ASP A 132 26.00 -5.64 4.09
CA ASP A 132 27.16 -5.41 4.96
C ASP A 132 26.96 -4.13 5.79
N LEU A 133 26.51 -3.05 5.14
CA LEU A 133 26.16 -1.80 5.83
C LEU A 133 25.04 -1.99 6.86
N TRP A 134 24.06 -2.84 6.56
CA TRP A 134 22.98 -3.15 7.50
C TRP A 134 23.49 -3.93 8.70
N LEU A 135 24.33 -4.95 8.49
CA LEU A 135 24.94 -5.74 9.56
C LEU A 135 25.85 -4.88 10.45
N ASP A 136 26.68 -4.02 9.86
CA ASP A 136 27.51 -3.06 10.60
C ASP A 136 26.65 -2.08 11.42
N ALA A 137 25.53 -1.63 10.84
CA ALA A 137 24.59 -0.76 11.53
C ALA A 137 23.90 -1.48 12.70
N LEU A 138 23.52 -2.75 12.54
CA LEU A 138 22.97 -3.57 13.62
C LEU A 138 23.97 -3.71 14.78
N ASP A 139 25.21 -4.09 14.48
CA ASP A 139 26.26 -4.21 15.50
C ASP A 139 26.45 -2.88 16.25
N THR A 140 26.43 -1.77 15.51
CA THR A 140 26.50 -0.41 16.08
C THR A 140 25.29 -0.06 16.95
N PHE A 141 24.07 -0.34 16.49
CA PHE A 141 22.84 -0.04 17.23
C PHE A 141 22.78 -0.84 18.53
N PHE A 142 23.13 -2.12 18.48
CA PHE A 142 22.99 -3.06 19.58
C PHE A 142 24.28 -3.30 20.37
N CYS A 143 25.35 -2.55 20.10
CA CYS A 143 26.66 -2.66 20.75
C CYS A 143 27.22 -4.10 20.75
N GLY A 144 27.04 -4.84 19.65
CA GLY A 144 27.45 -6.24 19.54
C GLY A 144 26.71 -7.23 20.45
N ASN A 145 25.58 -6.83 21.06
CA ASN A 145 24.75 -7.74 21.84
C ASN A 145 23.94 -8.65 20.90
N GLN A 146 24.48 -9.84 20.62
CA GLN A 146 23.85 -10.81 19.71
C GLN A 146 22.47 -11.26 20.18
N GLU A 147 22.28 -11.51 21.48
CA GLU A 147 20.99 -11.95 22.03
C GLU A 147 19.89 -10.89 21.79
N LEU A 148 20.23 -9.62 21.96
CA LEU A 148 19.31 -8.51 21.68
C LEU A 148 19.06 -8.34 20.18
N MET A 149 20.10 -8.53 19.33
CA MET A 149 19.94 -8.50 17.88
C MET A 149 19.00 -9.61 17.39
N ASP A 150 19.17 -10.83 17.88
CA ASP A 150 18.34 -11.99 17.52
C ASP A 150 16.89 -11.76 17.94
N TYR A 151 16.67 -11.29 19.18
CA TYR A 151 15.34 -10.96 19.68
C TYR A 151 14.64 -9.87 18.85
N VAL A 152 15.36 -8.80 18.48
CA VAL A 152 14.79 -7.73 17.64
C VAL A 152 14.56 -8.23 16.21
N GLN A 153 15.43 -9.07 15.67
CA GLN A 153 15.25 -9.69 14.36
C GLN A 153 13.99 -10.56 14.32
N GLU A 154 13.74 -11.37 15.36
CA GLU A 154 12.49 -12.13 15.52
C GLU A 154 11.27 -11.20 15.60
N THR A 155 11.38 -10.12 16.37
CA THR A 155 10.32 -9.12 16.52
C THR A 155 9.98 -8.44 15.18
N VAL A 156 10.99 -8.09 14.38
CA VAL A 156 10.81 -7.54 13.04
C VAL A 156 10.23 -8.58 12.08
N GLY A 157 10.64 -9.84 12.21
CA GLY A 157 10.07 -10.96 11.46
C GLY A 157 8.57 -11.13 11.73
N LEU A 158 8.16 -11.09 13.00
CA LEU A 158 6.75 -11.10 13.40
C LEU A 158 5.98 -9.90 12.82
N ALA A 159 6.56 -8.71 12.87
CA ALA A 159 5.98 -7.50 12.29
C ALA A 159 5.93 -7.52 10.75
N ALA A 160 6.61 -8.46 10.09
CA ALA A 160 6.48 -8.67 8.64
C ALA A 160 5.36 -9.66 8.29
N VAL A 161 4.80 -10.40 9.26
CA VAL A 161 3.64 -11.27 9.07
C VAL A 161 2.36 -10.46 9.20
N GLY A 162 1.39 -10.69 8.31
CA GLY A 162 0.08 -10.03 8.34
C GLY A 162 -0.86 -10.58 9.40
N LYS A 163 -0.37 -10.96 10.58
CA LYS A 163 -1.17 -11.54 11.67
C LYS A 163 -0.64 -11.08 13.02
N VAL A 164 -1.55 -10.68 13.91
CA VAL A 164 -1.22 -10.42 15.31
C VAL A 164 -1.09 -11.76 16.06
N TYR A 165 0.14 -12.19 16.32
CA TYR A 165 0.43 -13.35 17.18
C TYR A 165 0.48 -13.01 18.65
N GLN A 166 0.82 -11.75 18.96
CA GLN A 166 0.94 -11.26 20.32
C GLN A 166 0.25 -9.91 20.41
N GLU A 167 -0.68 -9.78 21.35
CA GLU A 167 -1.35 -8.51 21.65
C GLU A 167 -0.39 -7.57 22.38
N ALA A 168 0.59 -7.01 21.67
CA ALA A 168 1.66 -6.23 22.28
C ALA A 168 1.92 -4.89 21.58
N LEU A 169 2.19 -3.88 22.42
CA LEU A 169 2.86 -2.64 22.08
C LEU A 169 4.33 -2.76 22.46
N ILE A 170 5.19 -2.72 21.45
CA ILE A 170 6.63 -2.69 21.65
C ILE A 170 7.03 -1.27 22.05
N ILE A 171 7.66 -1.11 23.20
CA ILE A 171 8.20 0.16 23.67
C ILE A 171 9.72 0.16 23.46
N ALA A 172 10.16 0.86 22.42
CA ALA A 172 11.56 1.15 22.17
C ALA A 172 11.98 2.40 22.98
N TYR A 173 12.43 2.17 24.21
CA TYR A 173 12.78 3.22 25.16
C TYR A 173 14.28 3.56 25.16
N GLY A 174 14.58 4.85 25.33
CA GLY A 174 15.90 5.30 25.80
C GLY A 174 16.27 6.68 25.27
N GLU A 175 17.38 7.22 25.75
CA GLU A 175 17.84 8.58 25.42
C GLU A 175 18.01 8.79 23.90
N GLY A 176 17.79 10.03 23.46
CA GLY A 176 17.93 10.45 22.06
C GLY A 176 19.33 10.21 21.51
N ARG A 177 19.46 10.14 20.16
CA ARG A 177 20.70 9.87 19.40
C ARG A 177 21.25 8.43 19.44
N ASN A 178 20.43 7.45 19.80
CA ASN A 178 20.83 6.04 19.88
C ASN A 178 20.43 5.19 18.66
N GLY A 179 20.16 5.81 17.51
CA GLY A 179 19.86 5.07 16.28
C GLY A 179 18.52 4.33 16.22
N LYS A 180 17.71 4.27 17.31
CA LYS A 180 16.43 3.53 17.33
C LYS A 180 15.45 3.99 16.26
N SER A 181 15.27 5.31 16.14
CA SER A 181 14.40 5.88 15.10
C SER A 181 14.95 5.56 13.71
N THR A 182 16.27 5.63 13.52
CA THR A 182 16.93 5.23 12.27
C THR A 182 16.65 3.76 11.94
N PHE A 183 16.79 2.85 12.91
CA PHE A 183 16.51 1.43 12.76
C PHE A 183 15.06 1.18 12.34
N TRP A 184 14.08 1.62 13.15
CA TRP A 184 12.66 1.37 12.88
C TRP A 184 12.19 2.07 11.60
N ASN A 185 12.67 3.28 11.31
CA ASN A 185 12.37 3.96 10.05
C ASN A 185 12.98 3.22 8.84
N THR A 186 14.13 2.57 9.00
CA THR A 186 14.72 1.74 7.93
C THR A 186 13.85 0.53 7.66
N ILE A 187 13.41 -0.19 8.70
CA ILE A 187 12.48 -1.32 8.56
C ILE A 187 11.16 -0.88 7.91
N ALA A 188 10.55 0.21 8.39
CA ALA A 188 9.32 0.75 7.81
C ALA A 188 9.49 1.12 6.33
N ARG A 189 10.63 1.73 5.96
CA ARG A 189 10.94 2.04 4.56
C ARG A 189 11.06 0.79 3.70
N VAL A 190 11.70 -0.27 4.20
CA VAL A 190 11.80 -1.56 3.49
C VAL A 190 10.41 -2.18 3.30
N LEU A 191 9.60 -2.22 4.37
CA LEU A 191 8.21 -2.70 4.33
C LEU A 191 7.29 -1.86 3.43
N GLY A 192 7.70 -0.65 3.03
CA GLY A 192 6.98 0.16 2.05
C GLY A 192 5.54 0.42 2.50
N ASN A 193 4.57 0.04 1.68
CA ASN A 193 3.16 0.27 1.97
C ASN A 193 2.59 -0.61 3.08
N TYR A 194 3.31 -1.65 3.52
CA TYR A 194 2.96 -2.41 4.72
C TYR A 194 3.25 -1.65 6.02
N SER A 195 4.05 -0.57 5.98
CA SER A 195 4.27 0.26 7.16
C SER A 195 3.28 1.43 7.25
N GLY A 196 2.99 1.86 8.48
CA GLY A 196 2.19 3.03 8.78
C GLY A 196 2.75 3.80 9.98
N THR A 197 2.34 5.05 10.12
CA THR A 197 2.68 5.89 11.26
C THR A 197 1.41 6.43 11.89
N MET A 198 1.40 6.60 13.20
CA MET A 198 0.29 7.17 13.94
C MET A 198 0.81 8.21 14.93
N SER A 199 0.01 9.25 15.20
CA SER A 199 0.37 10.25 16.20
C SER A 199 0.32 9.63 17.60
N ALA A 200 1.29 9.97 18.46
CA ALA A 200 1.25 9.59 19.87
C ALA A 200 0.01 10.11 20.59
N ASP A 201 -0.54 11.26 20.17
CA ASP A 201 -1.80 11.80 20.69
C ASP A 201 -2.96 10.81 20.60
N THR A 202 -2.94 9.92 19.59
CA THR A 202 -3.96 8.88 19.43
C THR A 202 -3.90 7.85 20.55
N LEU A 203 -2.71 7.60 21.10
CA LEU A 203 -2.48 6.72 22.24
C LEU A 203 -2.63 7.43 23.60
N THR A 204 -2.82 8.75 23.62
CA THR A 204 -2.88 9.54 24.87
C THR A 204 -4.27 9.54 25.49
N ALA A 205 -4.34 9.35 26.81
CA ALA A 205 -5.57 9.47 27.58
C ALA A 205 -6.12 10.91 27.52
N GLY A 206 -7.42 11.05 27.26
CA GLY A 206 -8.06 12.38 27.14
C GLY A 206 -7.96 13.03 25.76
N CYS A 207 -7.46 12.31 24.74
CA CYS A 207 -7.48 12.77 23.35
C CYS A 207 -8.92 13.09 22.91
N ARG A 208 -9.18 14.36 22.58
CA ARG A 208 -10.51 14.87 22.17
C ARG A 208 -10.77 14.76 20.66
N ARG A 209 -9.75 14.38 19.89
CA ARG A 209 -9.82 14.27 18.44
C ARG A 209 -10.43 12.93 18.03
N ASN A 210 -11.16 12.91 16.93
CA ASN A 210 -11.61 11.64 16.35
C ASN A 210 -10.42 10.90 15.71
N VAL A 211 -10.04 9.77 16.31
CA VAL A 211 -8.94 8.91 15.88
C VAL A 211 -9.36 7.81 14.90
N MET A 212 -10.67 7.62 14.66
CA MET A 212 -11.17 6.58 13.74
C MET A 212 -10.61 6.68 12.31
N PRO A 213 -10.36 7.88 11.74
CA PRO A 213 -9.73 7.98 10.43
C PRO A 213 -8.30 7.43 10.40
N GLU A 214 -7.51 7.61 11.47
CA GLU A 214 -6.16 7.04 11.56
C GLU A 214 -6.19 5.52 11.71
N ILE A 215 -7.10 5.01 12.55
CA ILE A 215 -7.30 3.57 12.73
C ILE A 215 -7.69 2.92 11.38
N ALA A 216 -8.50 3.59 10.56
CA ALA A 216 -8.91 3.10 9.24
C ALA A 216 -7.72 2.94 8.27
N GLU A 217 -6.65 3.72 8.41
CA GLU A 217 -5.44 3.59 7.58
C GLU A 217 -4.56 2.38 7.97
N LEU A 218 -4.82 1.75 9.13
CA LEU A 218 -4.06 0.62 9.62
C LEU A 218 -4.43 -0.70 8.94
N LYS A 219 -5.52 -0.72 8.17
CA LYS A 219 -5.93 -1.92 7.43
C LYS A 219 -4.84 -2.37 6.44
N GLY A 220 -4.44 -3.63 6.58
CA GLY A 220 -3.40 -4.25 5.75
C GLY A 220 -1.97 -3.78 6.07
N LYS A 221 -1.78 -2.95 7.11
CA LYS A 221 -0.44 -2.63 7.62
C LYS A 221 0.08 -3.79 8.45
N ARG A 222 1.39 -3.97 8.48
CA ARG A 222 2.09 -4.99 9.27
C ARG A 222 2.98 -4.39 10.35
N LEU A 223 3.48 -3.17 10.13
CA LEU A 223 4.22 -2.39 11.12
C LEU A 223 3.59 -1.01 11.28
N VAL A 224 3.26 -0.62 12.50
CA VAL A 224 2.75 0.71 12.84
C VAL A 224 3.69 1.37 13.83
N ILE A 225 4.26 2.50 13.43
CA ILE A 225 5.16 3.29 14.26
C ILE A 225 4.38 4.41 14.92
N VAL A 226 4.50 4.52 16.23
CA VAL A 226 4.03 5.65 17.03
C VAL A 226 5.25 6.39 17.55
N ALA A 227 5.34 7.66 17.18
CA ALA A 227 6.49 8.49 17.47
C ALA A 227 6.17 9.48 18.58
N GLU A 228 7.07 9.59 19.56
CA GLU A 228 7.19 10.72 20.49
C GLU A 228 6.00 10.91 21.44
N LEU A 229 6.12 10.39 22.67
CA LEU A 229 5.24 10.80 23.77
C LEU A 229 5.89 11.95 24.55
N GLU A 230 5.05 12.90 24.96
CA GLU A 230 5.45 13.91 25.92
C GLU A 230 5.73 13.29 27.30
N GLU A 231 6.54 13.97 28.10
CA GLU A 231 6.84 13.51 29.45
C GLU A 231 5.58 13.54 30.32
N GLY A 232 5.32 12.44 31.04
CA GLY A 232 4.18 12.35 31.94
C GLY A 232 2.84 12.00 31.28
N THR A 233 2.82 11.73 29.97
CA THR A 233 1.62 11.29 29.26
C THR A 233 1.11 9.93 29.76
N HIS A 234 -0.20 9.84 29.95
CA HIS A 234 -0.90 8.59 30.27
C HIS A 234 -1.40 7.91 29.01
N LEU A 235 -1.22 6.59 28.89
CA LEU A 235 -1.76 5.83 27.78
C LEU A 235 -3.27 5.62 27.92
N SER A 236 -3.97 5.74 26.80
CA SER A 236 -5.37 5.37 26.66
C SER A 236 -5.49 3.85 26.57
N THR A 237 -5.96 3.24 27.65
CA THR A 237 -6.13 1.80 27.78
C THR A 237 -7.12 1.23 26.76
N SER A 238 -8.14 2.02 26.40
CA SER A 238 -9.15 1.64 25.40
C SER A 238 -8.59 1.62 23.98
N VAL A 239 -7.79 2.63 23.60
CA VAL A 239 -7.17 2.68 22.27
C VAL A 239 -6.08 1.62 22.14
N LEU A 240 -5.26 1.43 23.18
CA LEU A 240 -4.23 0.40 23.20
C LEU A 240 -4.83 -1.00 23.03
N LYS A 241 -5.87 -1.33 23.81
CA LYS A 241 -6.59 -2.62 23.70
C LYS A 241 -7.15 -2.81 22.30
N LYS A 242 -7.69 -1.75 21.69
CA LYS A 242 -8.20 -1.79 20.32
C LYS A 242 -7.07 -2.09 19.32
N LEU A 243 -5.96 -1.36 19.36
CA LEU A 243 -4.86 -1.50 18.40
C LEU A 243 -4.13 -2.83 18.48
N CYS A 244 -3.94 -3.35 19.69
CA CYS A 244 -3.23 -4.61 19.90
C CYS A 244 -4.17 -5.83 19.90
N SER A 245 -5.46 -5.68 19.57
CA SER A 245 -6.43 -6.77 19.63
C SER A 245 -6.27 -7.75 18.47
N THR A 246 -6.67 -9.00 18.68
CA THR A 246 -6.92 -9.96 17.59
C THR A 246 -8.33 -9.88 17.01
N ASP A 247 -9.23 -9.11 17.63
CA ASP A 247 -10.64 -8.99 17.25
C ASP A 247 -10.86 -7.92 16.17
N MET A 248 -12.03 -7.95 15.54
CA MET A 248 -12.41 -6.97 14.51
C MET A 248 -12.46 -5.55 15.08
N ILE A 249 -11.73 -4.63 14.46
CA ILE A 249 -11.76 -3.21 14.80
C ILE A 249 -12.70 -2.49 13.83
N HIS A 250 -13.69 -1.79 14.39
CA HIS A 250 -14.48 -0.81 13.63
C HIS A 250 -13.68 0.46 13.38
N ALA A 251 -13.65 0.88 12.12
CA ALA A 251 -12.98 2.09 11.68
C ALA A 251 -13.82 2.86 10.66
N GLU A 252 -13.64 4.18 10.66
CA GLU A 252 -14.40 5.08 9.80
C GLU A 252 -13.47 6.13 9.21
N LYS A 253 -13.34 6.11 7.88
CA LYS A 253 -12.66 7.16 7.13
C LYS A 253 -13.68 8.23 6.74
N LYS A 254 -13.29 9.50 6.85
CA LYS A 254 -14.18 10.63 6.48
C LYS A 254 -14.71 10.45 5.05
N TYR A 255 -16.02 10.66 4.89
CA TYR A 255 -16.73 10.55 3.61
C TYR A 255 -16.71 9.16 2.97
N LYS A 256 -16.44 8.11 3.76
CA LYS A 256 -16.53 6.71 3.32
C LYS A 256 -17.49 5.94 4.23
N GLN A 257 -17.94 4.78 3.75
CA GLN A 257 -18.70 3.86 4.57
C GLN A 257 -17.82 3.32 5.71
N PRO A 258 -18.33 3.27 6.95
CA PRO A 258 -17.67 2.56 8.04
C PRO A 258 -17.42 1.10 7.65
N HIS A 259 -16.30 0.55 8.09
CA HIS A 259 -15.98 -0.86 7.90
C HIS A 259 -15.31 -1.42 9.14
N ALA A 260 -15.29 -2.74 9.25
CA ALA A 260 -14.52 -3.44 10.26
C ALA A 260 -13.44 -4.26 9.57
N PHE A 261 -12.26 -4.35 10.19
CA PHE A 261 -11.16 -5.18 9.70
C PHE A 261 -10.44 -5.86 10.87
N LYS A 262 -9.81 -6.99 10.60
CA LYS A 262 -8.97 -7.68 11.58
C LYS A 262 -7.58 -7.07 11.60
N PRO A 263 -7.00 -6.75 12.77
CA PRO A 263 -5.65 -6.22 12.87
C PRO A 263 -4.62 -7.22 12.35
N THR A 264 -3.68 -6.69 11.57
CA THR A 264 -2.57 -7.45 10.97
C THR A 264 -1.21 -6.83 11.29
N HIS A 265 -1.19 -5.80 12.15
CA HIS A 265 0.00 -5.00 12.44
C HIS A 265 0.55 -5.22 13.85
N THR A 266 1.86 -5.11 13.95
CA THR A 266 2.58 -4.89 15.20
C THR A 266 2.77 -3.39 15.44
N VAL A 267 2.48 -2.92 16.66
CA VAL A 267 2.66 -1.51 17.03
C VAL A 267 3.98 -1.33 17.77
N VAL A 268 4.76 -0.34 17.33
CA VAL A 268 6.01 0.07 17.96
C VAL A 268 5.90 1.52 18.38
N LEU A 269 6.05 1.76 19.68
CA LEU A 269 6.20 3.08 20.27
C LEU A 269 7.68 3.31 20.58
N TYR A 270 8.32 4.26 19.89
CA TYR A 270 9.60 4.77 20.37
C TYR A 270 9.40 6.07 21.15
N THR A 271 10.01 6.14 22.33
CA THR A 271 9.86 7.28 23.24
C THR A 271 11.10 7.47 24.11
N ASN A 272 11.37 8.73 24.45
CA ASN A 272 12.40 9.11 25.42
C ASN A 272 11.89 9.03 26.87
N HIS A 273 10.56 9.06 27.06
CA HIS A 273 9.91 9.00 28.36
C HIS A 273 8.96 7.81 28.40
N LEU A 274 9.08 6.97 29.44
CA LEU A 274 8.16 5.85 29.59
C LEU A 274 6.75 6.38 29.87
N PRO A 275 5.72 5.90 29.15
CA PRO A 275 4.34 6.27 29.42
C PRO A 275 3.91 5.82 30.81
N LYS A 276 3.00 6.58 31.42
CA LYS A 276 2.34 6.16 32.65
C LYS A 276 1.11 5.29 32.32
N VAL A 277 1.02 4.15 32.97
CA VAL A 277 -0.16 3.28 32.96
C VAL A 277 -0.84 3.37 34.34
N GLY A 278 -2.17 3.36 34.37
CA GLY A 278 -2.91 3.32 35.64
C GLY A 278 -2.54 2.06 36.45
N ALA A 279 -2.35 2.21 37.76
CA ALA A 279 -1.86 1.15 38.65
C ALA A 279 -2.78 -0.09 38.73
N SER A 280 -4.04 0.02 38.29
CA SER A 280 -5.05 -1.05 38.36
C SER A 280 -5.33 -1.77 37.03
N ASP A 281 -4.55 -1.53 35.96
CA ASP A 281 -4.80 -2.12 34.64
C ASP A 281 -3.76 -3.17 34.24
N ASP A 282 -3.75 -4.31 34.94
CA ASP A 282 -2.91 -5.48 34.65
C ASP A 282 -3.02 -5.93 33.18
N GLY A 283 -4.21 -5.79 32.59
CA GLY A 283 -4.44 -6.12 31.19
C GLY A 283 -3.65 -5.25 30.23
N THR A 284 -3.41 -3.97 30.57
CA THR A 284 -2.57 -3.08 29.78
C THR A 284 -1.09 -3.40 29.99
N TRP A 285 -0.66 -3.68 31.22
CA TRP A 285 0.73 -4.04 31.52
C TRP A 285 1.23 -5.28 30.74
N ARG A 286 0.40 -6.31 30.60
CA ARG A 286 0.73 -7.53 29.83
C ARG A 286 0.94 -7.28 28.34
N ARG A 287 0.43 -6.16 27.81
CA ARG A 287 0.59 -5.77 26.40
C ARG A 287 1.83 -4.90 26.19
N LEU A 288 2.53 -4.44 27.23
CA LEU A 288 3.72 -3.61 27.07
C LEU A 288 4.97 -4.49 27.03
N LEU A 289 5.60 -4.59 25.86
CA LEU A 289 6.89 -5.24 25.70
C LEU A 289 7.98 -4.18 25.61
N GLN A 290 8.77 -4.04 26.66
CA GLN A 290 9.86 -3.09 26.66
C GLN A 290 11.11 -3.71 26.03
N ILE A 291 11.57 -3.12 24.91
CA ILE A 291 12.88 -3.44 24.35
C ILE A 291 13.85 -2.40 24.92
N CYS A 292 14.57 -2.82 25.97
CA CYS A 292 15.47 -1.95 26.73
C CYS A 292 16.87 -1.86 26.12
N ARG A 293 17.41 -0.63 26.07
CA ARG A 293 18.82 -0.25 25.78
C ARG A 293 19.35 -0.47 24.36
N LEU A 294 19.18 0.56 23.53
CA LEU A 294 20.14 0.97 22.49
C LEU A 294 20.99 2.10 23.12
N LYS A 295 22.30 1.94 23.36
CA LYS A 295 23.09 2.86 24.22
C LYS A 295 23.98 3.86 23.45
N ASN A 296 24.24 4.94 24.17
CA ASN A 296 24.84 6.26 23.88
C ASN A 296 26.08 6.34 22.98
N PHE A 297 25.94 7.06 21.86
CA PHE A 297 27.04 7.76 21.19
C PHE A 297 27.49 8.96 22.07
N ARG A 298 28.40 8.72 23.01
CA ARG A 298 29.37 9.76 23.40
C ARG A 298 30.64 9.47 22.62
N LEU A 299 30.84 10.24 21.55
CA LEU A 299 32.15 10.38 20.92
C LEU A 299 33.16 10.69 22.03
N MET A 300 34.26 9.94 22.03
CA MET A 300 35.50 10.37 22.65
C MET A 300 35.80 11.80 22.20
N LYS A 301 35.69 12.75 23.12
CA LYS A 301 36.68 13.78 23.44
C LYS A 301 36.28 14.43 24.76
#